data_AF-A0A1C5TT15-F1
#
_entry.id   AF-A0A1C5TT15-F1
#
_cell.length_a   1.000
_cell.length_b   1.000
_cell.length_c   1.000
_cell.angle_alpha   90.00
_cell.angle_beta   90.00
_cell.angle_gamma   90.00
#
_symmetry.space_group_name_H-M   'P 1'
#
loop_
_entity.id
_entity.type
_entity.pdbx_description
1 polymer ?
#
loop_
_entity_poly.entity_id
_entity_poly.type
_entity_poly.pdbx_seq_one_letter_code
_entity_poly.pdbx_strand_id
1 'polypeptide(L)'
;MAEDKKWFGRGIYGSKDVPIRILDGFIIGAICFVVILVFWFATHGGYNVTFDTEGGSEIAAQRLKHGELAKEPETPLKPGYTFCGWITSEDESLAKEWNFATDKVENDMTLYAVWMPAEVMVKFDLDGGNLDEETYIPDKAVTYGEAYGELPVPEKEGFLFDGWVYSGAVIKADTTVTMTGEHVLTARWIPAE
;
A
#
# COMPACT_ATOMS: atom_id res chain seq x y z
N MET A 1 65.68 -20.02 -58.04
CA MET A 1 64.29 -19.51 -58.13
C MET A 1 63.58 -19.88 -56.83
N ALA A 2 62.65 -19.03 -56.42
CA ALA A 2 62.27 -18.72 -55.04
C ALA A 2 61.57 -19.84 -54.23
N GLU A 3 61.81 -19.79 -52.91
CA GLU A 3 61.14 -20.57 -51.86
C GLU A 3 59.73 -20.03 -51.58
N ASP A 4 58.75 -20.93 -51.47
CA ASP A 4 57.35 -20.60 -51.16
C ASP A 4 57.10 -20.74 -49.65
N LYS A 5 57.00 -19.61 -48.93
CA LYS A 5 56.79 -19.57 -47.47
C LYS A 5 55.31 -19.60 -47.13
N LYS A 6 54.78 -20.79 -46.83
CA LYS A 6 53.45 -20.94 -46.20
C LYS A 6 53.50 -20.42 -44.76
N TRP A 7 52.85 -19.28 -44.54
CA TRP A 7 52.57 -18.70 -43.23
C TRP A 7 51.58 -19.57 -42.46
N PHE A 8 52.05 -20.32 -41.46
CA PHE A 8 51.18 -20.95 -40.46
C PHE A 8 51.08 -20.04 -39.23
N GLY A 9 49.89 -19.48 -39.01
CA GLY A 9 49.56 -18.79 -37.77
C GLY A 9 49.69 -19.76 -36.58
N ARG A 10 50.57 -19.45 -35.65
CA ARG A 10 50.83 -20.26 -34.46
C ARG A 10 49.70 -20.04 -33.45
N GLY A 11 48.63 -20.80 -33.60
CA GLY A 11 47.59 -20.93 -32.57
C GLY A 11 48.17 -21.57 -31.30
N ILE A 12 47.65 -21.16 -30.15
CA ILE A 12 48.18 -21.41 -28.79
C ILE A 12 48.05 -22.89 -28.34
N TYR A 13 47.66 -23.80 -29.23
CA TYR A 13 47.55 -25.23 -28.94
C TYR A 13 48.82 -25.96 -29.41
N GLY A 14 49.80 -26.09 -28.51
CA GLY A 14 50.90 -27.04 -28.68
C GLY A 14 50.40 -28.47 -28.59
N SER A 15 50.80 -29.32 -29.55
CA SER A 15 50.27 -30.68 -29.78
C SER A 15 50.31 -31.58 -28.54
N LYS A 16 49.16 -31.70 -27.87
CA LYS A 16 48.78 -32.90 -27.12
C LYS A 16 47.44 -33.33 -27.69
N ASP A 17 47.36 -34.55 -28.22
CA ASP A 17 46.15 -35.09 -28.82
C ASP A 17 45.09 -35.30 -27.72
N VAL A 18 44.23 -34.31 -27.51
CA VAL A 18 43.11 -34.43 -26.57
C VAL A 18 41.96 -35.14 -27.30
N PRO A 19 41.46 -36.28 -26.81
CA PRO A 19 40.30 -36.94 -27.39
C PRO A 19 39.11 -35.98 -27.45
N ILE A 20 38.45 -35.88 -28.60
CA ILE A 20 37.32 -34.96 -28.83
C ILE A 20 36.24 -35.12 -27.74
N ARG A 21 36.00 -36.35 -27.25
CA ARG A 21 35.05 -36.65 -26.16
C ARG A 21 35.40 -35.99 -24.82
N ILE A 22 36.68 -35.75 -24.55
CA ILE A 22 37.16 -35.06 -23.34
C ILE A 22 36.97 -33.55 -23.51
N LEU A 23 37.28 -33.02 -24.70
CA LEU A 23 37.06 -31.61 -25.04
C LEU A 23 35.56 -31.25 -24.99
N ASP A 24 34.70 -32.10 -25.53
CA ASP A 24 33.24 -31.93 -25.51
C ASP A 24 32.70 -31.95 -24.08
N GLY A 25 33.20 -32.84 -23.22
CA GLY A 25 32.82 -32.89 -21.80
C GLY A 25 33.20 -31.62 -21.03
N PHE A 26 34.38 -31.06 -21.30
CA PHE A 26 34.79 -29.77 -20.71
C PHE A 26 33.98 -28.59 -21.24
N ILE A 27 33.66 -28.57 -22.53
CA ILE A 27 32.84 -27.53 -23.16
C ILE A 27 31.41 -27.57 -22.61
N ILE A 28 30.79 -28.75 -22.51
CA ILE A 28 29.45 -28.93 -21.93
C ILE A 28 29.45 -28.49 -20.46
N GLY A 29 30.47 -28.88 -19.68
CA GLY A 29 30.63 -28.45 -18.28
C GLY A 29 30.77 -26.94 -18.14
N ALA A 30 31.56 -26.29 -19.00
CA ALA A 30 31.71 -24.83 -19.03
C ALA A 30 30.41 -24.12 -19.41
N ILE A 31 29.67 -24.64 -20.40
CA ILE A 31 28.36 -24.09 -20.80
C ILE A 31 27.36 -24.24 -19.65
N CYS A 32 27.27 -25.41 -19.00
CA CYS A 32 26.39 -25.62 -17.85
C CYS A 32 26.75 -24.69 -16.68
N PHE A 33 28.04 -24.49 -16.40
CA PHE A 33 28.49 -23.56 -15.37
C PHE A 33 28.12 -22.10 -15.70
N VAL A 34 28.30 -21.67 -16.95
CA VAL A 34 27.88 -20.34 -17.42
C VAL A 34 26.37 -20.18 -17.34
N VAL A 35 25.58 -21.20 -17.72
CA VAL A 35 24.11 -21.18 -17.61
C VAL A 35 23.66 -21.11 -16.15
N ILE A 36 24.31 -21.86 -15.24
CA ILE A 36 24.04 -21.80 -13.80
C ILE A 36 24.41 -20.43 -13.24
N LEU A 37 25.56 -19.85 -13.62
CA LEU A 37 25.95 -18.51 -13.20
C LEU A 37 25.00 -17.45 -13.74
N VAL A 38 24.60 -17.54 -15.01
CA VAL A 38 23.62 -16.63 -15.61
C VAL A 38 22.27 -16.75 -14.89
N PHE A 39 21.82 -17.96 -14.57
CA PHE A 39 20.59 -18.19 -13.82
C PHE A 39 20.70 -17.68 -12.37
N TRP A 40 21.84 -17.90 -11.71
CA TRP A 40 22.11 -17.43 -10.37
C TRP A 40 22.16 -15.90 -10.31
N PHE A 41 22.89 -15.24 -11.21
CA PHE A 41 22.90 -13.78 -11.31
C PHE A 41 21.56 -13.20 -11.77
N ALA A 42 20.80 -13.91 -12.62
CA ALA A 42 19.46 -13.47 -13.00
C ALA A 42 18.44 -13.57 -11.86
N THR A 43 18.65 -14.49 -10.90
CA THR A 43 17.78 -14.69 -9.73
C THR A 43 18.25 -13.92 -8.49
N HIS A 44 19.53 -13.55 -8.42
CA HIS A 44 20.14 -12.85 -7.28
C HIS A 44 20.58 -11.40 -7.61
N GLY A 45 20.46 -10.97 -8.86
CA GLY A 45 20.62 -9.56 -9.27
C GLY A 45 19.27 -8.83 -9.27
N GLY A 46 19.31 -7.52 -9.00
CA GLY A 46 18.12 -6.66 -8.96
C GLY A 46 17.95 -5.98 -7.60
N TYR A 47 17.10 -4.98 -7.58
CA TYR A 47 16.74 -4.18 -6.42
C TYR A 47 15.44 -4.67 -5.79
N ASN A 48 15.37 -4.53 -4.48
CA ASN A 48 14.20 -4.84 -3.69
C ASN A 48 13.33 -3.60 -3.55
N VAL A 49 12.08 -3.70 -3.99
CA VAL A 49 11.03 -2.70 -3.77
C VAL A 49 10.11 -3.23 -2.69
N THR A 50 10.22 -2.65 -1.50
CA THR A 50 9.37 -2.95 -0.35
C THR A 50 8.19 -1.99 -0.29
N PHE A 51 7.05 -2.49 0.19
CA PHE A 51 5.83 -1.71 0.35
C PHE A 51 5.53 -1.64 1.84
N ASP A 52 5.71 -0.47 2.45
CA ASP A 52 5.28 -0.21 3.81
C ASP A 52 3.85 0.35 3.78
N THR A 53 2.92 -0.44 4.29
CA THR A 53 1.49 -0.13 4.22
C THR A 53 1.04 0.83 5.32
N GLU A 54 1.94 1.27 6.21
CA GLU A 54 1.64 2.19 7.30
C GLU A 54 0.45 1.70 8.15
N GLY A 55 0.45 0.40 8.48
CA GLY A 55 -0.61 -0.27 9.23
C GLY A 55 -1.82 -0.74 8.40
N GLY A 56 -1.74 -0.68 7.07
CA GLY A 56 -2.67 -1.38 6.18
C GLY A 56 -2.35 -2.87 5.98
N SER A 57 -3.16 -3.56 5.18
CA SER A 57 -2.92 -4.98 4.82
C SER A 57 -1.55 -5.20 4.15
N GLU A 58 -0.85 -6.27 4.52
CA GLU A 58 0.49 -6.57 4.00
C GLU A 58 0.55 -6.75 2.48
N ILE A 59 1.63 -6.25 1.87
CA ILE A 59 1.92 -6.36 0.45
C ILE A 59 3.29 -7.00 0.27
N ALA A 60 3.36 -8.01 -0.61
CA ALA A 60 4.61 -8.68 -0.92
C ALA A 60 5.59 -7.75 -1.66
N ALA A 61 6.86 -7.78 -1.24
CA ALA A 61 7.93 -7.05 -1.91
C ALA A 61 8.16 -7.57 -3.34
N GLN A 62 8.69 -6.70 -4.19
CA GLN A 62 9.04 -7.02 -5.57
C GLN A 62 10.55 -6.94 -5.78
N ARG A 63 11.07 -7.85 -6.60
CA ARG A 63 12.48 -7.85 -7.02
C ARG A 63 12.58 -7.53 -8.50
N LEU A 64 13.17 -6.37 -8.81
CA LEU A 64 13.15 -5.77 -10.16
C LEU A 64 14.56 -5.35 -10.57
N LYS A 65 14.84 -5.31 -11.88
CA LYS A 65 16.14 -4.81 -12.36
C LYS A 65 16.14 -3.29 -12.41
N HIS A 66 17.34 -2.71 -12.45
CA HIS A 66 17.53 -1.29 -12.69
C HIS A 66 16.77 -0.83 -13.95
N GLY A 67 15.96 0.21 -13.83
CA GLY A 67 15.23 0.82 -14.93
C GLY A 67 13.89 0.15 -15.27
N GLU A 68 13.52 -0.94 -14.59
CA GLU A 68 12.21 -1.57 -14.73
C GLU A 68 11.13 -0.81 -13.95
N LEU A 69 9.87 -0.95 -14.38
CA LEU A 69 8.71 -0.41 -13.68
C LEU A 69 8.24 -1.44 -12.64
N ALA A 70 7.95 -0.99 -11.43
CA ALA A 70 7.29 -1.82 -10.44
C ALA A 70 5.84 -2.10 -10.86
N LYS A 71 5.35 -3.31 -10.57
CA LYS A 71 3.93 -3.62 -10.77
C LYS A 71 3.16 -2.96 -9.64
N GLU A 72 2.09 -2.25 -9.95
CA GLU A 72 1.18 -1.74 -8.92
C GLU A 72 0.60 -2.91 -8.10
N PRO A 73 0.73 -2.89 -6.76
CA PRO A 73 0.14 -3.93 -5.91
C PRO A 73 -1.39 -3.78 -5.83
N GLU A 74 -2.06 -4.76 -5.23
CA GLU A 74 -3.45 -4.57 -4.84
C GLU A 74 -3.53 -3.43 -3.81
N THR A 75 -4.60 -2.63 -3.90
CA THR A 75 -4.81 -1.51 -2.97
C THR A 75 -4.86 -2.03 -1.53
N PRO A 76 -3.95 -1.58 -0.64
CA PRO A 76 -3.99 -2.03 0.73
C PRO A 76 -5.28 -1.55 1.41
N LEU A 77 -5.69 -2.26 2.47
CA LEU A 77 -6.86 -1.91 3.27
C LEU A 77 -6.43 -1.48 4.67
N LYS A 78 -6.90 -0.31 5.10
CA LYS A 78 -6.72 0.21 6.46
C LYS A 78 -8.08 0.72 6.99
N PRO A 79 -8.69 0.06 7.99
CA PRO A 79 -10.00 0.45 8.50
C PRO A 79 -10.05 1.91 8.95
N GLY A 80 -11.06 2.66 8.48
CA GLY A 80 -11.24 4.07 8.82
C GLY A 80 -10.42 5.06 7.99
N TYR A 81 -9.67 4.57 6.99
CA TYR A 81 -8.85 5.41 6.11
C TYR A 81 -9.09 5.07 4.63
N THR A 82 -8.93 6.08 3.79
CA THR A 82 -8.92 5.99 2.34
C THR A 82 -7.46 6.00 1.86
N PHE A 83 -7.12 5.04 1.00
CA PHE A 83 -5.79 4.95 0.39
C PHE A 83 -5.60 6.07 -0.65
N CYS A 84 -4.53 6.86 -0.53
CA CYS A 84 -4.25 8.00 -1.39
C CYS A 84 -3.13 7.75 -2.41
N GLY A 85 -2.30 6.73 -2.20
CA GLY A 85 -1.18 6.42 -3.09
C GLY A 85 0.08 6.00 -2.33
N TRP A 86 1.19 5.98 -3.06
CA TRP A 86 2.50 5.59 -2.54
C TRP A 86 3.49 6.75 -2.65
N ILE A 87 4.33 6.94 -1.64
CA ILE A 87 5.42 7.93 -1.65
C ILE A 87 6.78 7.28 -1.41
N THR A 88 7.85 7.92 -1.86
CA THR A 88 9.23 7.38 -1.76
C THR A 88 9.92 7.57 -0.40
N SER A 89 9.31 8.31 0.52
CA SER A 89 9.91 8.66 1.83
C SER A 89 8.83 9.06 2.82
N GLU A 90 8.97 8.70 4.08
CA GLU A 90 8.13 9.20 5.19
C GLU A 90 8.40 10.68 5.51
N ASP A 91 9.62 11.17 5.26
CA ASP A 91 9.95 12.58 5.39
C ASP A 91 9.23 13.36 4.28
N GLU A 92 8.19 14.13 4.67
CA GLU A 92 7.38 14.96 3.76
C GLU A 92 8.20 15.89 2.88
N SER A 93 9.38 16.34 3.35
CA SER A 93 10.25 17.23 2.57
C SER A 93 10.98 16.52 1.41
N LEU A 94 11.08 15.20 1.50
CA LEU A 94 11.73 14.32 0.52
C LEU A 94 10.72 13.41 -0.21
N ALA A 95 9.49 13.35 0.29
CA ALA A 95 8.41 12.54 -0.26
C ALA A 95 8.08 12.97 -1.68
N LYS A 96 8.02 11.98 -2.58
CA LYS A 96 7.50 12.13 -3.92
C LYS A 96 6.47 11.04 -4.15
N GLU A 97 5.35 11.41 -4.76
CA GLU A 97 4.37 10.46 -5.24
C GLU A 97 5.03 9.51 -6.25
N TRP A 98 4.75 8.22 -6.09
CA TRP A 98 5.25 7.18 -6.98
C TRP A 98 4.20 6.81 -8.01
N ASN A 99 4.58 6.84 -9.28
CA ASN A 99 3.75 6.45 -10.41
C ASN A 99 4.25 5.15 -11.04
N PHE A 100 3.53 4.05 -10.83
CA PHE A 100 3.89 2.71 -11.35
C PHE A 100 3.93 2.62 -12.88
N ALA A 101 3.33 3.56 -13.61
CA ALA A 101 3.35 3.58 -15.06
C ALA A 101 4.60 4.26 -15.66
N THR A 102 5.28 5.11 -14.89
CA THR A 102 6.39 5.95 -15.40
C THR A 102 7.68 5.82 -14.61
N ASP A 103 7.58 5.58 -13.31
CA ASP A 103 8.72 5.66 -12.40
C ASP A 103 9.49 4.34 -12.38
N LYS A 104 10.81 4.48 -12.44
CA LYS A 104 11.73 3.37 -12.63
C LYS A 104 12.47 3.07 -11.34
N VAL A 105 12.67 1.79 -11.10
CA VAL A 105 13.46 1.32 -9.96
C VAL A 105 14.94 1.55 -10.24
N GLU A 106 15.60 2.37 -9.43
CA GLU A 106 17.03 2.71 -9.59
C GLU A 106 17.93 2.08 -8.52
N ASN A 107 17.35 1.75 -7.36
CA ASN A 107 18.02 1.15 -6.21
C ASN A 107 17.01 0.41 -5.31
N ASP A 108 17.51 -0.26 -4.26
CA ASP A 108 16.66 -0.78 -3.19
C ASP A 108 15.88 0.38 -2.58
N MET A 109 14.56 0.26 -2.51
CA MET A 109 13.69 1.33 -2.06
C MET A 109 12.46 0.80 -1.35
N THR A 110 11.90 1.64 -0.48
CA THR A 110 10.62 1.41 0.18
C THR A 110 9.63 2.45 -0.31
N LEU A 111 8.45 1.99 -0.69
CA LEU A 111 7.29 2.83 -0.96
C LEU A 111 6.39 2.81 0.26
N TYR A 112 5.96 3.99 0.72
CA TYR A 112 5.14 4.17 1.90
C TYR A 112 3.71 4.54 1.49
N ALA A 113 2.73 3.87 2.07
CA ALA A 113 1.32 4.12 1.79
C ALA A 113 0.86 5.43 2.43
N VAL A 114 0.20 6.27 1.64
CA VAL A 114 -0.44 7.50 2.13
C VAL A 114 -1.92 7.24 2.38
N TRP A 115 -2.40 7.73 3.52
CA TRP A 115 -3.76 7.51 4.00
C TRP A 115 -4.42 8.82 4.39
N MET A 116 -5.68 8.99 4.04
CA MET A 116 -6.53 10.08 4.53
C MET A 116 -7.64 9.49 5.41
N PRO A 117 -7.93 10.05 6.60
CA PRO A 117 -9.06 9.61 7.41
C PRO A 117 -10.36 9.64 6.60
N ALA A 118 -11.18 8.60 6.73
CA ALA A 118 -12.44 8.50 6.00
C ALA A 118 -13.49 9.44 6.61
N GLU A 119 -14.26 10.11 5.75
CA GLU A 119 -15.49 10.79 6.15
C GLU A 119 -16.63 9.78 6.27
N VAL A 120 -17.35 9.81 7.39
CA VAL A 120 -18.49 8.93 7.65
C VAL A 120 -19.75 9.76 7.92
N MET A 121 -20.87 9.29 7.37
CA MET A 121 -22.16 9.94 7.55
C MET A 121 -22.84 9.49 8.85
N VAL A 122 -23.29 10.45 9.62
CA VAL A 122 -24.03 10.26 10.87
C VAL A 122 -25.45 10.71 10.65
N LYS A 123 -26.39 9.81 10.93
CA LYS A 123 -27.82 10.10 10.92
C LYS A 123 -28.33 10.21 12.34
N PHE A 124 -29.43 10.91 12.52
CA PHE A 124 -30.03 11.14 13.82
C PHE A 124 -31.44 10.55 13.85
N ASP A 125 -31.66 9.63 14.78
CA ASP A 125 -32.98 9.14 15.14
C ASP A 125 -33.43 9.82 16.43
N LEU A 126 -34.47 10.63 16.32
CA LEU A 126 -35.00 11.44 17.42
C LEU A 126 -35.74 10.64 18.48
N ASP A 127 -36.06 9.37 18.23
CA ASP A 127 -36.87 8.54 19.14
C ASP A 127 -38.16 9.27 19.60
N GLY A 128 -38.86 9.89 18.64
CA GLY A 128 -40.09 10.64 18.88
C GLY A 128 -39.92 12.04 19.49
N GLY A 129 -38.70 12.59 19.54
CA GLY A 129 -38.47 14.02 19.72
C GLY A 129 -38.58 14.82 18.41
N ASN A 130 -38.34 16.13 18.49
CA ASN A 130 -38.29 17.07 17.38
C ASN A 130 -37.10 18.03 17.52
N LEU A 131 -36.65 18.65 16.42
CA LEU A 131 -35.64 19.71 16.44
C LEU A 131 -36.32 21.00 16.00
N ASP A 132 -36.62 21.90 16.93
CA ASP A 132 -37.39 23.12 16.66
C ASP A 132 -38.71 22.85 15.89
N GLU A 133 -39.19 23.83 15.12
CA GLU A 133 -40.31 23.68 14.17
C GLU A 133 -39.96 22.80 12.95
N GLU A 134 -38.75 22.24 12.89
CA GLU A 134 -38.31 21.38 11.79
C GLU A 134 -38.61 19.90 12.07
N THR A 135 -39.13 19.22 11.04
CA THR A 135 -39.44 17.79 11.09
C THR A 135 -38.26 16.92 10.57
N TYR A 136 -37.18 17.55 10.09
CA TYR A 136 -36.05 16.86 9.46
C TYR A 136 -34.73 17.31 10.08
N ILE A 137 -33.88 16.36 10.46
CA ILE A 137 -32.51 16.64 10.89
C ILE A 137 -31.58 16.30 9.73
N PRO A 138 -30.71 17.23 9.30
CA PRO A 138 -29.74 16.94 8.27
C PRO A 138 -28.71 15.92 8.76
N ASP A 139 -28.33 15.00 7.86
CA ASP A 139 -27.21 14.09 8.09
C ASP A 139 -25.92 14.89 8.31
N LYS A 140 -25.04 14.38 9.17
CA LYS A 140 -23.77 15.04 9.51
C LYS A 140 -22.59 14.21 9.02
N ALA A 141 -21.68 14.81 8.26
CA ALA A 141 -20.39 14.20 7.96
C ALA A 141 -19.43 14.41 9.15
N VAL A 142 -18.72 13.35 9.55
CA VAL A 142 -17.67 13.40 10.58
C VAL A 142 -16.43 12.64 10.11
N THR A 143 -15.25 13.02 10.59
CA THR A 143 -13.97 12.42 10.21
C THR A 143 -13.58 11.29 11.17
N TYR A 144 -13.19 10.14 10.64
CA TYR A 144 -12.65 9.05 11.45
C TYR A 144 -11.42 9.49 12.27
N GLY A 145 -11.37 9.13 13.55
CA GLY A 145 -10.29 9.50 14.46
C GLY A 145 -10.39 10.93 15.03
N GLU A 146 -11.32 11.75 14.57
CA GLU A 146 -11.62 13.06 15.16
C GLU A 146 -12.82 12.99 16.11
N ALA A 147 -13.08 14.08 16.84
CA ALA A 147 -14.25 14.18 17.69
C ALA A 147 -15.52 14.44 16.86
N TYR A 148 -16.68 13.99 17.32
CA TYR A 148 -17.96 14.26 16.63
C TYR A 148 -18.26 15.75 16.46
N GLY A 149 -17.75 16.62 17.32
CA GLY A 149 -18.07 18.05 17.33
C GLY A 149 -19.51 18.32 17.77
N GLU A 150 -20.02 19.52 17.49
CA GLU A 150 -21.36 19.94 17.96
C GLU A 150 -22.47 19.03 17.44
N LEU A 151 -23.28 18.47 18.35
CA LEU A 151 -24.39 17.59 18.02
C LEU A 151 -25.72 18.34 18.23
N PRO A 152 -26.76 18.06 17.42
CA PRO A 152 -28.07 18.66 17.61
C PRO A 152 -28.64 18.29 18.99
N VAL A 153 -29.40 19.22 19.56
CA VAL A 153 -30.07 19.07 20.87
C VAL A 153 -31.57 19.12 20.63
N PRO A 154 -32.23 17.96 20.46
CA PRO A 154 -33.65 17.91 20.22
C PRO A 154 -34.47 18.14 21.49
N GLU A 155 -35.75 18.42 21.30
CA GLU A 155 -36.75 18.55 22.35
C GLU A 155 -37.78 17.41 22.27
N LYS A 156 -38.41 17.09 23.40
CA LYS A 156 -39.51 16.12 23.47
C LYS A 156 -40.41 16.46 24.65
N GLU A 157 -41.69 16.70 24.39
CA GLU A 157 -42.63 17.13 25.42
C GLU A 157 -42.71 16.13 26.60
N GLY A 158 -42.48 16.62 27.82
CA GLY A 158 -42.47 15.81 29.04
C GLY A 158 -41.18 15.03 29.31
N PHE A 159 -40.11 15.26 28.53
CA PHE A 159 -38.81 14.58 28.70
C PHE A 159 -37.63 15.57 28.64
N LEU A 160 -36.53 15.19 29.29
CA LEU A 160 -35.22 15.84 29.20
C LEU A 160 -34.32 15.06 28.26
N PHE A 161 -33.62 15.75 27.36
CA PHE A 161 -32.62 15.16 26.48
C PHE A 161 -31.37 14.78 27.29
N ASP A 162 -31.01 13.51 27.29
CA ASP A 162 -29.88 12.96 28.05
C ASP A 162 -28.68 12.56 27.16
N GLY A 163 -28.79 12.85 25.86
CA GLY A 163 -27.70 12.69 24.88
C GLY A 163 -27.98 11.67 23.79
N TRP A 164 -26.99 11.50 22.93
CA TRP A 164 -27.02 10.57 21.81
C TRP A 164 -26.46 9.22 22.23
N VAL A 165 -27.04 8.13 21.71
CA VAL A 165 -26.58 6.76 21.98
C VAL A 165 -26.37 6.02 20.67
N TYR A 166 -25.29 5.27 20.59
CA TYR A 166 -25.03 4.32 19.52
C TYR A 166 -24.61 2.97 20.09
N SER A 167 -25.30 1.90 19.71
CA SER A 167 -25.00 0.54 20.19
C SER A 167 -24.87 0.42 21.72
N GLY A 168 -25.66 1.20 22.46
CA GLY A 168 -25.64 1.24 23.94
C GLY A 168 -24.58 2.17 24.57
N ALA A 169 -23.66 2.74 23.79
CA ALA A 169 -22.68 3.72 24.26
C ALA A 169 -23.19 5.16 24.09
N VAL A 170 -22.93 6.02 25.07
CA VAL A 170 -23.26 7.46 24.98
C VAL A 170 -22.24 8.16 24.11
N ILE A 171 -22.72 8.89 23.11
CA ILE A 171 -21.94 9.69 22.18
C ILE A 171 -22.12 11.17 22.53
N LYS A 172 -20.99 11.85 22.70
CA LYS A 172 -20.91 13.29 23.01
C LYS A 172 -20.07 13.99 21.96
N ALA A 173 -20.09 15.33 21.99
CA ALA A 173 -19.32 16.15 21.05
C ALA A 173 -17.80 15.87 21.07
N ASP A 174 -17.26 15.50 22.22
CA ASP A 174 -15.84 15.17 22.43
C ASP A 174 -15.52 13.68 22.21
N THR A 175 -16.51 12.84 21.92
CA THR A 175 -16.30 11.42 21.65
C THR A 175 -15.57 11.25 20.32
N THR A 176 -14.52 10.43 20.29
CA THR A 176 -13.79 10.13 19.05
C THR A 176 -14.59 9.19 18.16
N VAL A 177 -14.65 9.51 16.86
CA VAL A 177 -15.28 8.68 15.83
C VAL A 177 -14.41 7.47 15.56
N THR A 178 -14.90 6.28 15.95
CA THR A 178 -14.24 4.99 15.67
C THR A 178 -15.02 4.15 14.66
N MET A 179 -16.16 4.64 14.18
CA MET A 179 -16.98 3.95 13.19
C MET A 179 -16.44 4.23 11.80
N THR A 180 -16.27 3.17 11.01
CA THR A 180 -15.72 3.24 9.65
C THR A 180 -16.79 3.37 8.57
N GLY A 181 -18.07 3.48 8.96
CA GLY A 181 -19.20 3.53 8.04
C GLY A 181 -20.38 4.31 8.61
N GLU A 182 -21.41 4.46 7.78
CA GLU A 182 -22.63 5.16 8.16
C GLU A 182 -23.27 4.52 9.41
N HIS A 183 -23.74 5.37 10.32
CA HIS A 183 -24.43 4.93 11.52
C HIS A 183 -25.47 5.96 11.98
N VAL A 184 -26.41 5.49 12.81
CA VAL A 184 -27.52 6.28 13.31
C VAL A 184 -27.36 6.46 14.82
N LEU A 185 -27.26 7.71 15.28
CA LEU A 185 -27.34 8.04 16.70
C LEU A 185 -28.79 8.15 17.11
N THR A 186 -29.19 7.46 18.19
CA THR A 186 -30.54 7.52 18.74
C THR A 186 -30.57 8.43 19.95
N ALA A 187 -31.56 9.34 20.01
CA ALA A 187 -31.75 10.23 21.13
C ALA A 187 -32.18 9.44 22.38
N ARG A 188 -31.55 9.73 23.52
CA ARG A 188 -31.95 9.19 24.82
C ARG A 188 -32.67 10.25 25.63
N TRP A 189 -33.79 9.84 26.22
CA TRP A 189 -34.70 10.70 26.95
C TRP A 189 -34.89 10.22 28.38
N ILE A 190 -34.98 11.16 29.33
CA ILE A 190 -35.35 10.90 30.74
C ILE A 190 -36.66 11.64 31.04
N PRO A 191 -37.63 11.08 31.77
CA PRO A 191 -38.85 11.80 32.14
C PRO A 191 -38.53 13.12 32.85
N ALA A 192 -39.21 14.21 32.46
CA ALA A 192 -39.13 15.47 33.19
C ALA A 192 -39.94 15.34 34.50
N GLU A 193 -39.35 15.71 35.63
CA GLU A 193 -40.02 15.74 36.94
C GLU A 193 -41.11 16.81 37.03
#